data_AF-A0A699ZRC3-F1
#
_entry.id   AF-A0A699ZRC3-F1
#
_cell.length_a   1.000
_cell.length_b   1.000
_cell.length_c   1.000
_cell.angle_alpha   90.00
_cell.angle_beta   90.00
_cell.angle_gamma   90.00
#
_symmetry.space_group_name_H-M   'P 1'
#
loop_
_entity.id
_entity.type
_entity.pdbx_description
1 polymer ?
#
loop_
_entity_poly.entity_id
_entity_poly.type
_entity_poly.pdbx_seq_one_letter_code
_entity_poly.pdbx_strand_id
1 'polypeptide(L)' 'EVTAVELVERCQQFTRPKQALRRGLEGKVLHWVTADLVQPLQPPLLGAQFDALLDCALFVALGTSDRPQYLANLAAMCRP' A
#
# COMPACT_ATOMS: atom_id res chain seq x y z
N GLU A 1 4.44 12.63 -2.98
CA GLU A 1 4.98 11.30 -3.31
C GLU A 1 3.95 10.25 -2.91
N VAL A 2 3.82 9.17 -3.68
CA VAL A 2 2.89 8.07 -3.38
C VAL A 2 3.62 6.73 -3.44
N THR A 3 3.37 5.90 -2.43
CA THR A 3 3.76 4.49 -2.39
C THR A 3 2.51 3.64 -2.61
N ALA A 4 2.51 2.83 -3.66
CA ALA A 4 1.45 1.85 -3.93
C ALA A 4 1.88 0.49 -3.38
N VAL A 5 1.03 -0.11 -2.55
CA VAL A 5 1.29 -1.44 -1.95
C VAL A 5 0.27 -2.43 -2.48
N GLU A 6 0.73 -3.59 -2.92
CA GLU A 6 -0.11 -4.67 -3.44
C GLU A 6 0.35 -6.02 -2.89
N LEU A 7 -0.57 -6.95 -2.64
CA LEU A 7 -0.20 -8.31 -2.25
C LEU A 7 0.42 -9.09 -3.42
N VAL A 8 -0.14 -8.91 -4.61
CA VAL A 8 0.20 -9.71 -5.80
C VAL A 8 0.97 -8.84 -6.78
N GLU A 9 2.24 -9.16 -7.02
CA GLU A 9 3.12 -8.42 -7.93
C GLU A 9 2.51 -8.26 -9.33
N ARG A 10 1.79 -9.28 -9.80
CA ARG A 10 1.12 -9.25 -11.11
C ARG A 10 0.14 -8.09 -11.26
N CYS A 11 -0.51 -7.64 -10.20
CA CYS A 11 -1.40 -6.48 -10.24
C CYS A 11 -0.65 -5.20 -10.66
N GLN A 12 0.59 -5.04 -10.21
CA GLN A 12 1.43 -3.88 -10.53
C GLN A 12 1.81 -3.83 -12.01
N GLN A 13 1.92 -4.99 -12.68
CA GLN A 13 2.18 -5.06 -14.12
C GLN A 13 1.04 -4.43 -14.95
N PHE A 14 -0.19 -4.40 -14.43
CA PHE A 14 -1.34 -3.80 -15.10
C PHE A 14 -1.58 -2.34 -14.71
N THR A 15 -1.23 -1.93 -13.48
CA THR A 15 -1.50 -0.59 -12.97
C THR A 15 -0.37 0.39 -13.30
N ARG A 16 0.89 -0.03 -13.23
CA ARG A 16 2.06 0.83 -13.48
C ARG A 16 2.07 1.44 -14.88
N PRO A 17 1.79 0.70 -15.98
CA PRO A 17 1.75 1.31 -17.32
C PRO A 17 0.65 2.37 -17.46
N LYS A 18 -0.46 2.26 -16.71
CA LYS A 18 -1.56 3.22 -16.76
C LYS A 18 -1.19 4.59 -16.19
N GLN A 19 -0.18 4.64 -15.32
CA GLN A 19 0.35 5.91 -14.80
C GLN A 19 0.88 6.80 -15.94
N ALA A 20 1.51 6.20 -16.96
CA ALA A 20 2.02 6.91 -18.13
C ALA A 20 0.94 7.27 -19.17
N LEU A 21 -0.26 6.69 -19.06
CA LEU A 21 -1.36 6.92 -20.00
C LEU A 21 -2.28 8.07 -19.56
N ARG A 22 -2.22 8.47 -18.28
CA ARG A 22 -3.09 9.50 -17.70
C ARG A 22 -2.27 10.77 -17.45
N ARG A 23 -2.54 11.80 -18.26
CA ARG A 23 -1.93 13.13 -18.10
C ARG A 23 -2.01 13.58 -16.64
N GLY A 24 -0.86 13.91 -16.05
CA GLY A 24 -0.77 14.44 -14.68
C GLY A 24 -0.66 13.40 -13.55
N LEU A 25 -0.53 12.10 -13.86
CA LEU A 25 -0.15 11.05 -12.90
C LEU A 25 1.30 10.58 -13.04
N GLU A 26 1.97 10.97 -14.12
CA GLU A 26 3.39 10.74 -14.37
C GLU A 26 4.23 11.18 -13.15
N GLY A 27 5.05 10.25 -12.64
CA GLY A 27 5.95 10.53 -11.52
C GLY A 27 5.30 10.74 -10.15
N LYS A 28 3.98 10.58 -9.99
CA LYS A 28 3.32 10.72 -8.67
C LYS A 28 3.47 9.49 -7.79
N VAL A 29 3.30 8.29 -8.35
CA VAL A 29 3.64 7.03 -7.67
C VAL A 29 5.12 6.76 -7.92
N LEU A 30 5.92 6.87 -6.86
CA LEU A 30 7.37 6.69 -6.90
C LEU A 30 7.78 5.29 -6.45
N HIS A 31 7.02 4.69 -5.54
CA HIS A 31 7.31 3.38 -4.98
C HIS A 31 6.16 2.41 -5.24
N TRP A 32 6.53 1.23 -5.72
CA TRP A 32 5.63 0.09 -5.89
C TRP A 32 6.16 -1.03 -5.01
N VAL A 33 5.37 -1.46 -4.04
CA VAL A 33 5.80 -2.42 -3.02
C VAL A 33 4.87 -3.61 -3.05
N THR A 34 5.45 -4.80 -3.19
CA THR A 34 4.71 -6.04 -3.01
C THR A 34 4.81 -6.46 -1.55
N ALA A 35 3.70 -6.44 -0.80
CA ALA A 35 3.69 -6.81 0.61
C ALA A 35 2.31 -7.32 1.05
N ASP A 36 2.35 -8.25 1.99
CA ASP A 36 1.16 -8.65 2.73
C ASP A 36 0.99 -7.77 3.98
N LEU A 37 -0.01 -6.89 3.95
CA LEU A 37 -0.28 -5.96 5.05
C LEU A 37 -0.92 -6.62 6.27
N VAL A 38 -1.26 -7.92 6.22
CA VAL A 38 -1.71 -8.67 7.40
C VAL A 38 -0.56 -9.44 8.08
N GLN A 39 0.66 -9.35 7.55
CA GLN A 39 1.88 -9.90 8.14
C GLN A 39 2.71 -8.80 8.81
N PRO A 40 3.65 -9.14 9.70
CA PRO A 40 4.59 -8.15 10.24
C PRO A 40 5.35 -7.41 9.12
N LEU A 41 5.39 -6.07 9.21
CA LEU A 41 6.02 -5.22 8.20
C LEU A 41 7.46 -5.62 7.92
N GLN A 42 7.78 -5.74 6.63
CA GLN A 42 9.13 -5.97 6.14
C GLN A 42 9.62 -4.72 5.38
N PRO A 43 10.94 -4.54 5.19
CA PRO A 43 11.45 -3.55 4.26
C PRO A 43 10.78 -3.69 2.88
N PRO A 44 10.41 -2.57 2.22
CA PRO A 44 10.71 -1.18 2.56
C PRO A 44 9.69 -0.51 3.49
N LEU A 45 8.61 -1.20 3.91
CA LEU A 45 7.55 -0.61 4.73
C LEU A 45 7.93 -0.51 6.22
N LEU A 46 8.89 -1.30 6.66
CA LEU A 46 9.39 -1.24 8.04
C LEU A 46 10.00 0.14 8.34
N GLY A 47 9.39 0.87 9.27
CA GLY A 47 9.80 2.23 9.64
C GLY A 47 9.35 3.33 8.66
N ALA A 48 8.60 2.98 7.62
CA ALA A 48 8.00 3.96 6.73
C ALA A 48 6.96 4.81 7.49
N GLN A 49 6.87 6.09 7.14
CA GLN A 49 5.89 7.02 7.70
C GLN A 49 5.22 7.81 6.59
N PHE A 50 3.89 7.77 6.57
CA PHE A 50 3.05 8.43 5.58
C PHE A 50 2.17 9.47 6.26
N ASP A 51 1.98 10.61 5.61
CA ASP A 51 1.07 11.67 6.07
C ASP A 51 -0.41 11.28 5.86
N ALA A 52 -0.67 10.36 4.93
CA ALA A 52 -2.00 9.83 4.65
C ALA A 52 -1.91 8.38 4.16
N LEU A 53 -2.89 7.58 4.57
CA LEU A 53 -3.09 6.21 4.12
C LEU A 53 -4.44 6.12 3.41
N LEU A 54 -4.47 5.51 2.24
CA LEU A 54 -5.70 5.30 1.47
C LEU A 54 -6.00 3.80 1.42
N ASP A 55 -7.09 3.38 2.06
CA ASP A 55 -7.67 2.06 1.87
C ASP A 55 -8.86 2.13 0.90
N CYS A 56 -8.83 1.29 -0.13
CA CYS A 56 -9.91 1.17 -1.11
C CYS A 56 -10.58 -0.20 -0.97
N ALA A 57 -11.27 -0.38 0.15
CA ALA A 57 -12.06 -1.58 0.48
C ALA A 57 -11.25 -2.86 0.77
N LEU A 58 -9.94 -2.78 1.04
CA LEU A 58 -9.22 -3.96 1.52
C LEU A 58 -9.69 -4.33 2.92
N PHE A 59 -9.82 -3.37 3.84
CA PHE A 59 -10.19 -3.64 5.23
C PHE A 59 -11.49 -4.45 5.37
N VAL A 60 -12.49 -4.11 4.55
CA VAL A 60 -13.79 -4.80 4.58
C VAL A 60 -13.74 -6.20 3.97
N ALA A 61 -12.79 -6.46 3.06
CA ALA A 61 -12.56 -7.76 2.46
C ALA A 61 -11.75 -8.70 3.37
N LEU A 62 -11.02 -8.16 4.36
CA LEU A 62 -10.24 -8.95 5.31
C LEU A 62 -11.14 -9.74 6.28
N GLY A 63 -10.68 -10.96 6.60
CA GLY A 63 -11.25 -11.77 7.67
C GLY A 63 -11.07 -11.11 9.04
N THR A 64 -11.96 -11.43 9.98
CA THR A 64 -11.93 -10.83 11.33
C THR A 64 -10.62 -11.09 12.08
N SER A 65 -9.95 -12.22 11.82
CA SER A 65 -8.63 -12.56 12.39
C SER A 65 -7.51 -11.63 11.95
N ASP A 66 -7.62 -11.05 10.75
CA ASP A 66 -6.49 -10.37 10.09
C ASP A 66 -6.54 -8.85 10.30
N ARG A 67 -7.76 -8.33 10.55
CA ARG A 67 -8.02 -6.91 10.78
C ARG A 67 -7.17 -6.29 11.90
N PRO A 68 -6.95 -6.94 13.07
CA PRO A 68 -6.13 -6.36 14.13
C PRO A 68 -4.69 -6.11 13.68
N GLN A 69 -4.05 -7.07 13.02
CA GLN A 69 -2.67 -6.93 12.53
C GLN A 69 -2.58 -5.89 11.42
N TYR A 70 -3.56 -5.87 10.50
CA TYR A 70 -3.66 -4.86 9.46
C TYR A 70 -3.74 -3.44 10.04
N LEU A 71 -4.66 -3.20 11.00
CA LEU A 71 -4.80 -1.90 11.65
C LEU A 71 -3.54 -1.50 12.42
N ALA A 72 -2.88 -2.45 13.11
CA ALA A 72 -1.62 -2.21 13.80
C ALA A 72 -0.51 -1.75 12.82
N ASN A 73 -0.42 -2.40 11.66
CA ASN A 73 0.51 -2.01 10.61
C ASN A 73 0.20 -0.63 10.04
N LEU A 74 -1.06 -0.31 9.76
CA LEU A 74 -1.45 1.03 9.29
C LEU A 74 -1.11 2.10 10.34
N ALA A 75 -1.42 1.86 11.61
CA ALA A 75 -1.09 2.80 12.69
C ALA A 75 0.42 3.03 12.81
N ALA A 76 1.24 1.98 12.66
CA ALA A 76 2.70 2.09 12.70
C ALA A 76 3.28 2.91 11.54
N MET A 77 2.60 2.90 10.39
CA MET A 77 3.02 3.63 9.19
C MET A 77 2.40 5.03 9.06
N CYS A 78 1.42 5.38 9.88
CA CYS A 78 0.82 6.71 9.88
C CYS A 78 1.62 7.65 10.78
N ARG A 79 1.89 8.86 10.31
CA ARG A 79 2.42 9.91 11.19
C ARG A 79 1.40 10.28 12.28
N PRO A 80 1.86 10.65 13.49
CA PRO A 80 1.01 11.18 14.55
C PRO A 80 0.26 12.46 14.15
#